data_AF-A0A435XNM4-F1
#
_entry.id   AF-A0A435XNM4-F1
#
_cell.length_a   1.000
_cell.length_b   1.000
_cell.length_c   1.000
_cell.angle_alpha   90.00
_cell.angle_beta   90.00
_cell.angle_gamma   90.00
#
_symmetry.space_group_name_H-M   'P 1'
#
loop_
_entity.id
_entity.type
_entity.pdbx_description
1 polymer ?
#
loop_
_entity_poly.entity_id
_entity_poly.type
_entity_poly.pdbx_seq_one_letter_code
_entity_poly.pdbx_strand_id
1 'polypeptide(L)'
;MSLLCEVPDPSRRAVLMTGGALFAWAYMPRLARAADNRDPRLIVIVLRGALDGLSAVGPVGDPDYAGLHGDIALSLTGPHAALPLDGFFALNPSMPVFARLFKNSQAAVVHAAATGYRDRSHFDGQDVLESGFAGPGHVATGWLNRALENLPSGDRVATLGGLAVGPSTPLVIRGAAPVLG
;
A
#
# COMPACT_ATOMS: atom_id res chain seq x y z
N MET A 1 3.50 52.48 -33.54
CA MET A 1 3.38 51.28 -32.67
C MET A 1 4.06 50.12 -33.40
N SER A 2 5.39 50.06 -33.36
CA SER A 2 6.16 48.97 -33.97
C SER A 2 6.67 48.06 -32.86
N LEU A 3 6.18 46.83 -32.84
CA LEU A 3 6.79 45.73 -32.09
C LEU A 3 8.21 45.55 -32.61
N LEU A 4 9.20 45.96 -31.80
CA LEU A 4 10.58 45.59 -32.01
C LEU A 4 10.70 44.09 -31.72
N CYS A 5 10.62 43.27 -32.77
CA CYS A 5 11.14 41.91 -32.72
C CYS A 5 12.66 42.02 -32.63
N GLU A 6 13.18 42.13 -31.41
CA GLU A 6 14.61 41.95 -31.16
C GLU A 6 14.90 40.46 -31.34
N VAL A 7 15.50 40.11 -32.48
CA VAL A 7 15.95 38.75 -32.75
C VAL A 7 17.12 38.51 -31.80
N PRO A 8 17.08 37.48 -30.94
CA PRO A 8 18.25 37.17 -30.13
C PRO A 8 19.39 36.86 -31.10
N ASP A 9 20.48 37.63 -31.05
CA ASP A 9 21.73 37.31 -31.74
C ASP A 9 22.69 36.69 -30.71
N PRO A 10 22.57 35.38 -30.44
CA PRO A 10 23.42 34.74 -29.46
C PRO A 10 24.87 34.78 -29.95
N SER A 11 25.72 35.47 -29.19
CA SER A 11 27.16 35.49 -29.48
C SER A 11 27.71 34.07 -29.65
N ARG A 12 28.73 33.89 -30.52
CA ARG A 12 29.42 32.59 -30.67
C ARG A 12 29.83 31.96 -29.34
N ARG A 13 30.22 32.80 -28.36
CA ARG A 13 30.54 32.37 -26.99
C ARG A 13 29.32 31.78 -26.26
N ALA A 14 28.16 32.44 -26.36
CA ALA A 14 26.92 31.93 -25.76
C ALA A 14 26.50 30.59 -26.40
N VAL A 15 26.58 30.47 -27.73
CA VAL A 15 26.26 29.21 -28.43
C VAL A 15 27.19 28.08 -27.98
N LEU A 16 28.50 28.33 -27.90
CA LEU A 16 29.48 27.33 -27.47
C LEU A 16 29.32 26.94 -26.00
N MET A 17 29.03 27.88 -25.11
CA MET A 17 28.81 27.59 -23.69
C MET A 17 27.52 26.81 -23.45
N THR A 18 26.41 27.21 -24.09
CA THR A 18 25.13 26.52 -23.95
C THR A 18 25.17 25.13 -24.58
N GLY A 19 25.78 25.01 -25.77
CA GLY A 19 26.02 23.71 -26.41
C GLY A 19 26.90 22.81 -25.54
N GLY A 20 28.01 23.34 -25.04
CA GLY A 20 28.90 22.63 -24.13
C GLY A 20 28.22 22.17 -22.84
N ALA A 21 27.37 23.01 -22.24
CA ALA A 21 26.58 22.66 -21.06
C ALA A 21 25.54 21.56 -21.34
N LEU A 22 24.85 21.62 -22.48
CA LEU A 22 23.92 20.58 -22.93
C LEU A 22 24.61 19.23 -23.11
N PHE A 23 25.78 19.20 -23.76
CA PHE A 23 26.57 17.97 -23.89
C PHE A 23 27.12 17.50 -22.55
N ALA A 24 27.66 18.39 -21.71
CA ALA A 24 28.19 18.04 -20.39
C ALA A 24 27.10 17.45 -19.46
N TRP A 25 25.85 17.90 -19.58
CA TRP A 25 24.73 17.35 -18.81
C TRP A 25 24.44 15.89 -19.17
N ALA A 26 24.55 15.52 -20.45
CA ALA A 26 24.38 14.13 -20.88
C ALA A 26 25.45 13.18 -20.32
N TYR A 27 26.60 13.72 -19.91
CA TYR A 27 27.72 12.97 -19.30
C TYR A 27 27.86 13.20 -17.79
N MET A 28 26.91 13.88 -17.14
CA MET A 28 26.90 13.92 -15.67
C MET A 28 26.80 12.49 -15.13
N PRO A 29 27.68 12.10 -14.19
CA PRO A 29 27.58 10.79 -13.58
C PRO A 29 26.20 10.62 -12.94
N ARG A 30 25.43 9.65 -13.41
CA ARG A 30 24.25 9.20 -12.66
C ARG A 30 24.76 8.44 -11.45
N LEU A 31 24.23 8.74 -10.27
CA LEU A 31 24.51 7.95 -9.08
C LEU A 31 23.99 6.52 -9.32
N ALA A 32 24.89 5.61 -9.64
CA ALA A 32 24.60 4.20 -9.69
C ALA A 32 24.62 3.65 -8.27
N ARG A 33 23.52 3.05 -7.83
CA ARG A 33 23.50 2.22 -6.62
C ARG A 33 23.70 0.79 -7.07
N ALA A 34 24.61 0.06 -6.41
CA ALA A 34 24.69 -1.38 -6.62
C ALA A 34 23.31 -1.97 -6.28
N ALA A 35 22.81 -2.85 -7.14
CA ALA A 35 21.67 -3.68 -6.81
C ALA A 35 22.07 -4.52 -5.59
N ASP A 36 21.52 -4.17 -4.44
CA ASP A 36 21.70 -4.98 -3.24
C ASP A 36 21.09 -6.36 -3.53
N ASN A 37 21.68 -7.45 -3.02
CA ASN A 37 21.23 -8.81 -3.31
C ASN A 37 19.91 -9.16 -2.59
N ARG A 38 19.15 -8.14 -2.19
CA ARG A 38 17.84 -8.25 -1.55
C ARG A 38 16.80 -8.56 -2.61
N ASP A 39 15.93 -9.51 -2.29
CA ASP A 39 14.74 -9.86 -3.07
C ASP A 39 13.49 -9.46 -2.27
N PRO A 40 13.22 -8.15 -2.08
CA PRO A 40 12.10 -7.70 -1.28
C PRO A 40 10.79 -8.13 -1.94
N ARG A 41 9.92 -8.76 -1.15
CA ARG A 41 8.59 -9.21 -1.58
C ARG A 41 7.55 -8.55 -0.71
N LEU A 42 6.62 -7.85 -1.34
CA LEU A 42 5.41 -7.34 -0.70
C LEU A 42 4.23 -8.15 -1.20
N ILE A 43 3.49 -8.74 -0.28
CA ILE A 43 2.23 -9.42 -0.56
C ILE A 43 1.15 -8.63 0.17
N VAL A 44 0.18 -8.11 -0.59
CA VAL A 44 -0.99 -7.41 -0.06
C VAL A 44 -2.19 -8.33 -0.22
N ILE A 45 -2.83 -8.69 0.88
CA ILE A 45 -4.03 -9.53 0.90
C ILE A 45 -5.20 -8.66 1.37
N VAL A 46 -6.19 -8.48 0.51
CA VAL A 46 -7.43 -7.76 0.85
C VAL A 46 -8.52 -8.79 1.15
N LEU A 47 -8.96 -8.84 2.40
CA LEU A 47 -10.06 -9.72 2.83
C LEU A 47 -11.39 -9.06 2.50
N ARG A 48 -11.85 -9.24 1.25
CA ARG A 48 -13.17 -8.78 0.81
C ARG A 48 -14.27 -9.58 1.51
N GLY A 49 -15.39 -8.93 1.82
CA GLY A 49 -16.52 -9.57 2.51
C GLY A 49 -16.67 -9.25 4.00
N ALA A 50 -16.07 -8.13 4.45
CA ALA A 50 -16.26 -7.57 5.80
C ALA A 50 -15.78 -8.49 6.94
N LEU A 51 -14.47 -8.75 7.00
CA LEU A 51 -13.85 -9.31 8.20
C LEU A 51 -14.25 -8.49 9.44
N ASP A 52 -14.82 -9.15 10.44
CA ASP A 52 -15.00 -8.58 11.76
C ASP A 52 -13.67 -8.61 12.54
N GLY A 53 -13.06 -7.43 12.70
CA GLY A 53 -11.81 -7.25 13.43
C GLY A 53 -11.92 -7.59 14.92
N LEU A 54 -13.09 -7.39 15.53
CA LEU A 54 -13.33 -7.64 16.95
C LEU A 54 -13.51 -9.14 17.25
N SER A 55 -14.00 -9.92 16.29
CA SER A 55 -13.99 -11.39 16.34
C SER A 55 -12.62 -12.00 15.98
N ALA A 56 -11.77 -11.28 15.24
CA ALA A 56 -10.45 -11.73 14.84
C ALA A 56 -9.40 -11.45 15.92
N VAL A 57 -9.34 -10.22 16.41
CA VAL A 57 -8.43 -9.74 17.48
C VAL A 57 -9.24 -8.87 18.44
N GLY A 58 -9.79 -9.48 19.48
CA GLY A 58 -10.69 -8.84 20.43
C GLY A 58 -9.95 -8.23 21.62
N PRO A 59 -10.33 -7.02 22.09
CA PRO A 59 -9.81 -6.41 23.31
C PRO A 59 -10.44 -7.02 24.56
N VAL A 60 -10.12 -8.28 24.87
CA VAL A 60 -10.69 -9.02 26.02
C VAL A 60 -10.39 -8.39 27.39
N GLY A 61 -9.41 -7.49 27.47
CA GLY A 61 -9.10 -6.70 28.66
C GLY A 61 -10.02 -5.48 28.86
N ASP A 62 -10.85 -5.14 27.87
CA ASP A 62 -11.84 -4.06 27.97
C ASP A 62 -13.12 -4.59 28.63
N PRO A 63 -13.58 -4.02 29.77
CA PRO A 63 -14.79 -4.47 30.46
C PRO A 63 -16.07 -4.33 29.62
N ASP A 64 -16.11 -3.39 28.67
CA ASP A 64 -17.29 -3.15 27.84
C ASP A 64 -17.34 -4.09 26.62
N TYR A 65 -16.21 -4.71 26.25
CA TYR A 65 -16.11 -5.52 25.02
C TYR A 65 -17.13 -6.66 24.97
N ALA A 66 -17.20 -7.50 26.01
CA ALA A 66 -18.10 -8.63 26.01
C ALA A 66 -19.58 -8.20 26.00
N GLY A 67 -19.92 -7.12 26.71
CA GLY A 67 -21.28 -6.58 26.74
C GLY A 67 -21.71 -5.97 25.41
N LEU A 68 -20.80 -5.28 24.71
CA LEU A 68 -21.08 -4.63 23.43
C LEU A 68 -21.04 -5.60 22.24
N HIS A 69 -20.16 -6.61 22.30
CA HIS A 69 -19.97 -7.58 21.22
C HIS A 69 -20.89 -8.81 21.35
N GLY A 70 -21.47 -9.03 22.54
CA GLY A 70 -22.47 -10.06 22.79
C GLY A 70 -21.92 -11.48 22.68
N ASP A 71 -22.75 -12.40 22.16
CA ASP A 71 -22.46 -13.84 22.14
C ASP A 71 -21.24 -14.23 21.29
N ILE A 72 -20.80 -13.35 20.40
CA ILE A 72 -19.62 -13.57 19.54
C ILE A 72 -18.33 -12.98 20.14
N ALA A 73 -18.37 -12.42 21.36
CA ALA A 73 -17.18 -11.96 22.06
C ALA A 73 -16.19 -13.10 22.31
N LEU A 74 -14.91 -12.83 22.06
CA LEU A 74 -13.85 -13.74 22.43
C LEU A 74 -13.76 -13.89 23.96
N SER A 75 -13.58 -15.13 24.41
CA SER A 75 -13.37 -15.46 25.83
C SER A 75 -12.03 -16.17 26.01
N LEU A 76 -11.32 -15.88 27.11
CA LEU A 76 -10.09 -16.59 27.48
C LEU A 76 -10.35 -17.98 28.10
N THR A 77 -11.61 -18.37 28.25
CA THR A 77 -12.02 -19.61 28.90
C THR A 77 -13.03 -20.39 28.05
N GLY A 78 -13.26 -21.65 28.41
CA GLY A 78 -14.19 -22.53 27.71
C GLY A 78 -13.58 -23.31 26.54
N PRO A 79 -14.40 -24.04 25.77
CA PRO A 79 -13.94 -24.97 24.75
C PRO A 79 -13.28 -24.30 23.53
N HIS A 80 -13.56 -23.01 23.32
CA HIS A 80 -13.03 -22.21 22.20
C HIS A 80 -12.27 -20.98 22.72
N ALA A 81 -11.48 -21.18 23.78
CA ALA A 81 -10.71 -20.11 24.40
C ALA A 81 -9.81 -19.40 23.36
N ALA A 82 -9.93 -18.08 23.32
CA ALA A 82 -9.11 -17.19 22.52
C ALA A 82 -7.64 -17.26 22.92
N LEU A 83 -6.75 -16.96 21.97
CA LEU A 83 -5.30 -17.03 22.15
C LEU A 83 -4.78 -15.67 22.66
N PRO A 84 -4.29 -15.56 23.90
CA PRO A 84 -3.82 -14.28 24.43
C PRO A 84 -2.60 -13.75 23.65
N LEU A 85 -2.57 -12.43 23.41
CA LEU A 85 -1.46 -11.74 22.76
C LEU A 85 -0.54 -11.03 23.77
N ASP A 86 -1.07 -10.03 24.47
CA ASP A 86 -0.29 -9.08 25.28
C ASP A 86 -0.96 -8.73 26.63
N GLY A 87 -2.00 -9.48 27.00
CA GLY A 87 -2.76 -9.28 28.24
C GLY A 87 -3.99 -8.38 28.08
N PHE A 88 -4.10 -7.61 26.99
CA PHE A 88 -5.30 -6.83 26.66
C PHE A 88 -6.05 -7.39 25.45
N PHE A 89 -5.30 -7.85 24.44
CA PHE A 89 -5.88 -8.44 23.23
C PHE A 89 -5.78 -9.97 23.22
N ALA A 90 -6.75 -10.60 22.57
CA ALA A 90 -6.73 -12.02 22.26
C ALA A 90 -7.15 -12.29 20.81
N LEU A 91 -6.54 -13.30 20.20
CA LEU A 91 -6.85 -13.78 18.85
C LEU A 91 -7.93 -14.83 18.85
N ASN A 92 -8.68 -14.89 17.75
CA ASN A 92 -9.56 -16.00 17.45
C ASN A 92 -8.83 -17.35 17.56
N PRO A 93 -9.44 -18.39 18.18
CA PRO A 93 -8.81 -19.71 18.35
C PRO A 93 -8.40 -20.38 17.03
N SER A 94 -9.04 -20.04 15.91
CA SER A 94 -8.71 -20.55 14.57
C SER A 94 -7.46 -19.91 13.95
N MET A 95 -6.74 -19.02 14.66
CA MET A 95 -5.55 -18.32 14.16
C MET A 95 -4.23 -18.72 14.88
N PRO A 96 -3.93 -20.01 15.12
CA PRO A 96 -2.75 -20.42 15.89
C PRO A 96 -1.43 -20.07 15.20
N VAL A 97 -1.42 -20.02 13.86
CA VAL A 97 -0.23 -19.63 13.09
C VAL A 97 0.08 -18.15 13.29
N PHE A 98 -0.92 -17.28 13.24
CA PHE A 98 -0.73 -15.85 13.47
C PHE A 98 -0.28 -15.58 14.90
N ALA A 99 -0.88 -16.27 15.89
CA ALA A 99 -0.45 -16.16 17.28
C ALA A 99 1.03 -16.53 17.48
N ARG A 100 1.53 -17.56 16.78
CA ARG A 100 2.94 -17.92 16.79
C ARG A 100 3.83 -16.85 16.14
N LEU A 101 3.42 -16.29 15.00
CA LEU A 101 4.16 -15.22 14.33
C LEU A 101 4.23 -13.96 15.20
N PHE A 102 3.13 -13.60 15.87
CA PHE A 102 3.09 -12.45 16.77
C PHE A 102 4.07 -12.63 17.94
N LYS A 103 4.06 -13.82 18.59
CA LYS A 103 5.00 -14.16 19.66
C LYS A 103 6.47 -14.10 19.23
N ASN A 104 6.75 -14.40 17.97
CA ASN A 104 8.09 -14.32 17.38
C ASN A 104 8.45 -12.91 16.87
N SER A 105 7.61 -11.90 17.11
CA SER A 105 7.77 -10.55 16.55
C SER A 105 7.83 -10.50 15.02
N GLN A 106 7.13 -11.44 14.36
CA GLN A 106 7.01 -11.58 12.91
C GLN A 106 5.63 -11.16 12.38
N ALA A 107 4.71 -10.78 13.26
CA ALA A 107 3.40 -10.25 12.91
C ALA A 107 3.04 -9.11 13.86
N ALA A 108 2.22 -8.18 13.36
CA ALA A 108 1.69 -7.06 14.13
C ALA A 108 0.20 -6.89 13.82
N VAL A 109 -0.53 -6.31 14.76
CA VAL A 109 -1.93 -5.92 14.60
C VAL A 109 -2.01 -4.40 14.78
N VAL A 110 -2.75 -3.74 13.90
CA VAL A 110 -3.00 -2.29 13.98
C VAL A 110 -4.50 -2.11 14.15
N HIS A 111 -4.91 -1.70 15.36
CA HIS A 111 -6.30 -1.40 15.69
C HIS A 111 -6.66 0.04 15.32
N ALA A 112 -7.97 0.33 15.24
CA ALA A 112 -8.51 1.66 14.96
C ALA A 112 -7.98 2.29 13.64
N ALA A 113 -7.62 1.45 12.67
CA ALA A 113 -7.24 1.87 11.33
C ALA A 113 -8.45 1.78 10.39
N ALA A 114 -8.78 2.89 9.72
CA ALA A 114 -9.85 2.95 8.74
C ALA A 114 -9.57 4.03 7.69
N THR A 115 -10.21 3.93 6.53
CA THR A 115 -10.27 5.03 5.56
C THR A 115 -11.12 6.19 6.11
N GLY A 116 -11.18 7.32 5.40
CA GLY A 116 -12.08 8.43 5.75
C GLY A 116 -13.56 8.19 5.43
N TYR A 117 -13.88 7.10 4.74
CA TYR A 117 -15.22 6.80 4.25
C TYR A 117 -16.18 6.36 5.37
N ARG A 118 -17.38 6.94 5.43
CA ARG A 118 -18.34 6.75 6.54
C ARG A 118 -19.76 6.36 6.10
N ASP A 119 -19.98 6.16 4.81
CA ASP A 119 -21.28 5.65 4.31
C ASP A 119 -21.34 4.12 4.40
N ARG A 120 -22.51 3.54 4.10
CA ARG A 120 -22.83 2.12 4.37
C ARG A 120 -22.67 1.18 3.17
N SER A 121 -22.10 1.63 2.06
CA SER A 121 -21.83 0.79 0.90
C SER A 121 -20.47 0.09 1.04
N HIS A 122 -20.49 -1.25 1.09
CA HIS A 122 -19.28 -2.07 1.12
C HIS A 122 -18.45 -1.91 -0.16
N PHE A 123 -19.10 -1.74 -1.31
CA PHE A 123 -18.43 -1.56 -2.60
C PHE A 123 -17.63 -0.27 -2.62
N ASP A 124 -18.26 0.84 -2.23
CA ASP A 124 -17.61 2.15 -2.17
C ASP A 124 -16.47 2.18 -1.14
N GLY A 125 -16.68 1.59 0.04
CA GLY A 125 -15.64 1.49 1.07
C GLY A 125 -14.44 0.67 0.62
N GLN A 126 -14.68 -0.42 -0.13
CA GLN A 126 -13.62 -1.21 -0.75
C GLN A 126 -12.87 -0.41 -1.81
N ASP A 127 -13.58 0.32 -2.67
CA ASP A 127 -12.96 1.14 -3.70
C ASP A 127 -12.11 2.26 -3.11
N VAL A 128 -12.55 2.89 -2.01
CA VAL A 128 -11.74 3.87 -1.26
C VAL A 128 -10.47 3.22 -0.70
N LEU A 129 -10.56 2.04 -0.09
CA LEU A 129 -9.41 1.31 0.46
C LEU A 129 -8.42 0.89 -0.63
N GLU A 130 -8.92 0.35 -1.73
CA GLU A 130 -8.09 -0.17 -2.83
C GLU A 130 -7.50 0.96 -3.69
N SER A 131 -8.26 2.03 -3.91
CA SER A 131 -7.79 3.18 -4.67
C SER A 131 -6.86 4.09 -3.88
N GLY A 132 -7.05 4.21 -2.57
CA GLY A 132 -6.33 5.14 -1.70
C GLY A 132 -6.75 6.61 -1.87
N PHE A 133 -7.87 6.89 -2.54
CA PHE A 133 -8.44 8.24 -2.62
C PHE A 133 -9.36 8.56 -1.43
N ALA A 134 -9.74 9.83 -1.27
CA ALA A 134 -10.53 10.28 -0.12
C ALA A 134 -12.00 9.82 -0.14
N GLY A 135 -12.53 9.41 -1.31
CA GLY A 135 -13.93 9.06 -1.47
C GLY A 135 -14.20 8.20 -2.70
N PRO A 136 -15.43 7.68 -2.83
CA PRO A 136 -15.84 6.85 -3.96
C PRO A 136 -15.94 7.67 -5.26
N GLY A 137 -15.80 7.00 -6.41
CA GLY A 137 -15.86 7.61 -7.74
C GLY A 137 -15.22 6.75 -8.82
N HIS A 138 -15.13 7.25 -10.05
CA HIS A 138 -14.46 6.54 -11.16
C HIS A 138 -12.94 6.58 -11.02
N VAL A 139 -12.43 5.79 -10.08
CA VAL A 139 -11.01 5.57 -9.87
C VAL A 139 -10.55 4.42 -10.76
N ALA A 140 -9.78 4.75 -11.80
CA ALA A 140 -9.27 3.76 -12.74
C ALA A 140 -8.03 3.02 -12.21
N THR A 141 -7.37 3.54 -11.16
CA THR A 141 -6.10 3.02 -10.65
C THR A 141 -6.08 2.84 -9.14
N GLY A 142 -5.35 1.82 -8.69
CA GLY A 142 -5.12 1.51 -7.29
C GLY A 142 -3.83 2.11 -6.74
N TRP A 143 -3.76 2.28 -5.43
CA TRP A 143 -2.58 2.87 -4.79
C TRP A 143 -1.33 1.99 -4.95
N LEU A 144 -1.48 0.65 -5.00
CA LEU A 144 -0.34 -0.25 -5.14
C LEU A 144 0.25 -0.17 -6.54
N ASN A 145 -0.57 -0.02 -7.59
CA ASN A 145 -0.06 0.20 -8.94
C ASN A 145 0.70 1.52 -9.04
N ARG A 146 0.13 2.61 -8.49
CA ARG A 146 0.82 3.90 -8.45
C ARG A 146 2.12 3.84 -7.64
N ALA A 147 2.19 3.02 -6.61
CA ALA A 147 3.43 2.79 -5.87
C ALA A 147 4.49 2.06 -6.74
N LEU A 148 4.09 1.11 -7.58
CA LEU A 148 4.98 0.45 -8.54
C LEU A 148 5.57 1.44 -9.55
N GLU A 149 4.77 2.40 -10.03
CA GLU A 149 5.24 3.46 -10.95
C GLU A 149 6.33 4.36 -10.34
N ASN A 150 6.39 4.43 -9.01
CA ASN A 150 7.37 5.26 -8.28
C ASN A 150 8.62 4.47 -7.84
N LEU A 151 8.74 3.19 -8.20
CA LEU A 151 9.94 2.41 -7.91
C LEU A 151 11.13 2.89 -8.77
N PRO A 152 12.36 2.91 -8.22
CA PRO A 152 13.56 3.27 -8.96
C PRO A 152 13.71 2.49 -10.27
N SER A 153 14.02 3.20 -11.36
CA SER A 153 14.32 2.57 -12.65
C SER A 153 15.51 1.62 -12.51
N GLY A 154 15.34 0.38 -13.00
CA GLY A 154 16.35 -0.69 -12.86
C GLY A 154 16.12 -1.63 -11.68
N ASP A 155 15.18 -1.32 -10.78
CA ASP A 155 14.75 -2.29 -9.77
C ASP A 155 14.06 -3.48 -10.45
N ARG A 156 14.33 -4.68 -9.92
CA ARG A 156 13.77 -5.93 -10.46
C ARG A 156 12.24 -5.90 -10.47
N VAL A 157 11.63 -5.37 -9.40
CA VAL A 157 10.18 -5.25 -9.28
C VAL A 157 9.62 -4.26 -10.31
N ALA A 158 10.31 -3.14 -10.57
CA ALA A 158 9.89 -2.19 -11.60
C ALA A 158 9.92 -2.82 -13.01
N THR A 159 10.87 -3.73 -13.26
CA THR A 159 10.98 -4.46 -14.54
C THR A 159 9.92 -5.55 -14.70
N LEU A 160 9.66 -6.32 -13.63
CA LEU A 160 8.72 -7.45 -13.67
C LEU A 160 7.25 -7.04 -13.51
N GLY A 161 6.99 -5.87 -12.91
CA GLY A 161 5.65 -5.40 -12.63
C GLY A 161 4.99 -6.09 -11.42
N GLY A 162 3.68 -5.93 -11.31
CA GLY A 162 2.85 -6.54 -10.28
C GLY A 162 2.31 -7.92 -10.67
N LEU A 163 1.91 -8.71 -9.67
CA LEU A 163 1.12 -9.93 -9.85
C LEU A 163 -0.22 -9.76 -9.15
N ALA A 164 -1.31 -9.97 -9.88
CA ALA A 164 -2.65 -10.08 -9.35
C ALA A 164 -3.06 -11.56 -9.29
N VAL A 165 -3.71 -11.96 -8.20
CA VAL A 165 -4.29 -13.30 -8.06
C VAL A 165 -5.74 -13.13 -7.67
N GLY A 166 -6.65 -13.56 -8.54
CA GLY A 166 -8.09 -13.46 -8.34
C GLY A 166 -8.88 -13.73 -9.61
N PRO A 167 -10.22 -13.72 -9.56
CA PRO A 167 -11.07 -13.92 -10.75
C PRO A 167 -11.00 -12.74 -11.74
N SER A 168 -10.55 -11.57 -11.28
CA SER A 168 -10.23 -10.40 -12.10
C SER A 168 -9.18 -9.56 -11.37
N THR A 169 -8.46 -8.71 -12.10
CA THR A 169 -7.47 -7.79 -11.51
C THR A 169 -8.16 -6.83 -10.53
N PRO A 170 -7.82 -6.88 -9.22
CA PRO A 170 -8.42 -6.03 -8.20
C PRO A 170 -8.01 -4.57 -8.41
N LEU A 171 -8.83 -3.63 -7.93
CA LEU A 171 -8.59 -2.20 -8.13
C LEU A 171 -7.24 -1.79 -7.54
N VAL A 172 -6.87 -2.35 -6.39
CA VAL A 172 -5.64 -1.98 -5.65
C VAL A 172 -4.37 -2.00 -6.50
N ILE A 173 -4.30 -2.91 -7.48
CA ILE A 173 -3.13 -3.08 -8.36
C ILE A 173 -3.41 -2.71 -9.83
N ARG A 174 -4.58 -2.18 -10.17
CA ARG A 174 -4.89 -1.69 -11.52
C ARG A 174 -4.18 -0.37 -11.82
N GLY A 175 -3.63 -0.19 -13.01
CA GLY A 175 -3.05 1.08 -13.46
C GLY A 175 -2.05 0.93 -14.61
N ALA A 176 -1.15 1.90 -14.76
CA ALA A 176 -0.23 1.97 -15.90
C ALA A 176 0.98 1.05 -15.75
N ALA A 177 1.41 0.74 -14.52
CA ALA A 177 2.47 -0.23 -14.30
C ALA A 177 2.02 -1.62 -14.78
N PRO A 178 2.91 -2.40 -15.44
CA PRO A 178 2.56 -3.72 -15.96
C PRO A 178 2.15 -4.64 -14.81
N VAL A 179 1.07 -5.39 -15.01
CA VAL A 179 0.56 -6.39 -14.06
C VAL A 179 0.24 -7.67 -14.80
N LEU A 180 0.68 -8.79 -14.24
CA LEU A 180 0.28 -10.12 -14.66
C LEU A 180 -0.89 -10.59 -13.79
N GLY A 181 -1.95 -11.11 -14.40
CA GLY A 181 -3.09 -11.72 -13.69
C GLY A 181 -4.44 -11.41 -14.29
#